data_AF-A0A9K3IRI8-F1
#
_entry.id   AF-A0A9K3IRI8-F1
#
_cell.length_a   1.000
_cell.length_b   1.000
_cell.length_c   1.000
_cell.angle_alpha   90.00
_cell.angle_beta   90.00
_cell.angle_gamma   90.00
#
_symmetry.space_group_name_H-M   'P 1'
#
loop_
_entity.id
_entity.type
_entity.pdbx_description
1 polymer ?
#
loop_
_entity_poly.entity_id
_entity_poly.type
_entity_poly.pdbx_seq_one_letter_code
_entity_poly.pdbx_strand_id
1 'polypeptide(L)'
;MILSLGPKLLEIVKHKLSYGAKILPLGREGKIFNKNFSARDTEKLLHASRCSIYTTAGAIAGILFVTNERVGFCSDRSVKTYSAAGEMFKFQYKVSIPLGKIKGVGESVNTKRPSNY
;
A
#
# COMPACT_ATOMS: atom_id res chain seq x y z
N MET A 1 22.47 -18.05 6.51
CA MET A 1 21.93 -17.63 7.81
C MET A 1 20.48 -17.23 7.60
N ILE A 2 19.53 -18.12 7.88
CA ILE A 2 18.09 -17.88 7.71
C ILE A 2 17.63 -17.13 8.97
N LEU A 3 17.28 -15.85 8.84
CA LEU A 3 16.61 -15.12 9.92
C LEU A 3 15.18 -15.66 10.01
N SER A 4 14.96 -16.66 10.87
CA SER A 4 13.61 -17.00 11.28
C SER A 4 13.03 -15.81 12.04
N LEU A 5 12.08 -15.10 11.43
CA LEU A 5 11.26 -14.10 12.11
C LEU A 5 10.42 -14.85 13.15
N GLY A 6 10.98 -15.04 14.35
CA GLY A 6 10.43 -15.95 15.35
C GLY A 6 9.04 -15.54 15.85
N PRO A 7 8.30 -16.46 16.49
CA PRO A 7 6.95 -16.24 17.03
C PRO A 7 6.81 -14.97 17.89
N LYS A 8 7.88 -14.57 18.57
CA LYS A 8 7.96 -13.35 19.39
C LYS A 8 7.72 -12.06 18.60
N LEU A 9 8.19 -11.96 17.35
CA LEU A 9 7.97 -10.74 16.56
C LEU A 9 6.52 -10.65 16.08
N LEU A 10 5.89 -11.77 15.74
CA LEU A 10 4.47 -11.82 15.41
C LEU A 10 3.59 -11.48 16.63
N GLU A 11 3.94 -11.99 17.81
CA GLU A 11 3.33 -11.63 19.09
C GLU A 11 3.50 -10.14 19.41
N ILE A 12 4.68 -9.56 19.18
CA ILE A 12 4.94 -8.12 19.38
C ILE A 12 4.13 -7.27 18.39
N VAL A 13 3.99 -7.70 17.13
CA VAL A 13 3.14 -7.02 16.14
C VAL A 13 1.68 -7.11 16.54
N LYS A 14 1.18 -8.29 16.95
CA LYS A 14 -0.18 -8.48 17.45
C LYS A 14 -0.46 -7.66 18.71
N HIS A 15 0.48 -7.63 19.65
CA HIS A 15 0.36 -6.90 20.91
C HIS A 15 0.43 -5.37 20.70
N LYS A 16 1.22 -4.90 19.72
CA LYS A 16 1.19 -3.49 19.29
C LYS A 16 -0.14 -3.11 18.61
N LEU A 17 -0.74 -4.03 17.84
CA LEU A 17 -2.05 -3.83 17.23
C LEU A 17 -3.18 -3.84 18.29
N SER A 18 -3.08 -4.67 19.32
CA SER A 18 -4.15 -4.83 20.33
C SER A 18 -4.20 -3.73 21.38
N TYR A 19 -3.06 -3.13 21.76
CA TYR A 19 -2.99 -2.14 22.84
C TYR A 19 -2.82 -0.68 22.40
N GLY A 20 -2.54 -0.40 21.12
CA GLY A 20 -2.05 0.92 20.69
C GLY A 20 -2.81 1.63 19.58
N ALA A 21 -3.81 1.02 18.93
CA ALA A 21 -4.57 1.69 17.89
C ALA A 21 -5.65 2.60 18.51
N LYS A 22 -5.23 3.62 19.27
CA LYS A 22 -5.96 4.89 19.22
C LYS A 22 -6.10 5.19 17.74
N ILE A 23 -7.33 5.20 17.25
CA ILE A 23 -7.69 5.68 15.92
C ILE A 23 -7.21 7.13 15.90
N LEU A 24 -5.96 7.33 15.47
CA LEU A 24 -5.45 8.66 15.16
C LEU A 24 -6.47 9.23 14.17
N PRO A 25 -6.91 10.48 14.33
CA PRO A 25 -7.61 11.16 13.25
C PRO A 25 -6.71 10.99 12.02
N LEU A 26 -7.17 10.24 11.01
CA LEU A 26 -6.38 9.84 9.84
C LEU A 26 -6.13 11.06 8.96
N GLY A 27 -5.31 12.01 9.45
CA GLY A 27 -5.15 13.39 9.01
C GLY A 27 -5.38 13.64 7.53
N ARG A 28 -4.32 13.77 6.72
CA ARG A 28 -4.46 13.98 5.28
C ARG A 28 -4.67 12.66 4.54
N GLU A 29 -4.08 11.59 5.04
CA GLU A 29 -4.00 10.29 4.39
C GLU A 29 -5.36 9.60 4.31
N GLY A 30 -6.18 9.70 5.37
CA GLY A 30 -7.56 9.19 5.35
C GLY A 30 -8.43 9.94 4.34
N LYS A 31 -8.26 11.26 4.23
CA LYS A 31 -8.97 12.07 3.21
C LYS A 31 -8.53 11.69 1.79
N ILE A 32 -7.24 11.46 1.57
CA ILE A 32 -6.70 10.98 0.29
C ILE A 32 -7.28 9.60 -0.02
N PHE A 33 -7.31 8.69 0.95
CA PHE A 33 -7.89 7.35 0.75
C PHE A 33 -9.37 7.42 0.37
N ASN A 34 -10.20 8.11 1.15
CA ASN A 34 -11.63 8.23 0.90
C ASN A 34 -11.93 8.83 -0.49
N LYS A 35 -11.21 9.88 -0.88
CA LYS A 35 -11.33 10.49 -2.21
C LYS A 35 -10.96 9.52 -3.34
N ASN A 36 -10.00 8.63 -3.12
CA ASN A 36 -9.43 7.82 -4.18
C ASN A 36 -10.08 6.44 -4.35
N PHE A 37 -10.62 5.88 -3.27
CA PHE A 37 -11.12 4.50 -3.23
C PHE A 37 -12.60 4.39 -2.88
N SER A 38 -13.28 5.52 -2.63
CA SER A 38 -14.69 5.55 -2.22
C SER A 38 -14.95 4.59 -1.06
N ALA A 39 -14.29 4.85 0.06
CA ALA A 39 -14.37 4.01 1.26
C ALA A 39 -15.82 3.83 1.70
N ARG A 40 -16.20 2.60 2.06
CA ARG A 40 -17.48 2.32 2.70
C ARG A 40 -17.44 2.83 4.14
N ASP A 41 -18.60 3.11 4.73
CA ASP A 41 -18.70 3.60 6.11
C ASP A 41 -18.07 2.62 7.14
N THR A 42 -18.01 1.33 6.80
CA THR A 42 -17.39 0.27 7.61
C THR A 42 -15.88 0.13 7.43
N GLU A 43 -15.33 0.71 6.37
CA GLU A 43 -13.94 0.56 5.98
C GLU A 43 -13.06 1.59 6.71
N LYS A 44 -12.14 1.09 7.52
CA LYS A 44 -11.24 1.89 8.36
C LYS A 44 -9.81 1.75 7.86
N LEU A 45 -9.16 2.87 7.60
CA LEU A 45 -7.73 2.92 7.28
C LEU A 45 -6.92 2.58 8.54
N LEU A 46 -6.11 1.52 8.46
CA LEU A 46 -5.27 1.02 9.54
C LEU A 46 -3.83 1.54 9.42
N HIS A 47 -3.34 1.69 8.19
CA HIS A 47 -1.99 2.16 7.92
C HIS A 47 -1.89 2.89 6.59
N ALA A 48 -1.04 3.91 6.53
CA ALA A 48 -0.65 4.56 5.29
C ALA A 48 0.87 4.82 5.29
N SER A 49 1.54 4.45 4.21
CA SER A 49 2.99 4.64 4.07
C SER A 49 3.37 4.97 2.65
N ARG A 50 4.49 5.69 2.47
CA ARG A 50 5.03 5.93 1.13
C ARG A 50 5.62 4.63 0.60
N CYS A 51 5.31 4.32 -0.66
CA CYS A 51 5.70 3.08 -1.32
C CYS A 51 5.94 3.34 -2.80
N SER A 52 6.61 2.41 -3.49
CA SER A 52 6.64 2.38 -4.95
C SER A 52 6.17 1.03 -5.45
N ILE A 53 5.32 1.03 -6.48
CA ILE A 53 4.96 -0.17 -7.22
C ILE A 53 5.83 -0.27 -8.47
N TYR A 54 6.40 -1.45 -8.69
CA TYR A 54 7.14 -1.74 -9.92
C TYR A 54 6.19 -2.27 -10.98
N THR A 55 6.22 -1.62 -12.13
CA THR A 55 5.51 -2.04 -13.34
C THR A 55 6.53 -2.36 -14.44
N THR A 56 6.08 -2.90 -15.57
CA THR A 56 6.94 -3.11 -16.75
C THR A 56 7.50 -1.80 -17.31
N ALA A 57 6.83 -0.67 -17.07
CA ALA A 57 7.30 0.67 -17.43
C ALA A 57 8.22 1.31 -16.37
N GLY A 58 8.49 0.60 -15.26
CA GLY A 58 9.32 1.07 -14.16
C GLY A 58 8.56 1.33 -12.86
N ALA A 59 9.26 1.93 -11.90
CA ALA A 59 8.73 2.21 -10.56
C ALA A 59 7.82 3.45 -10.55
N ILE A 60 6.66 3.33 -9.90
CA ILE A 60 5.70 4.41 -9.70
C ILE A 60 5.64 4.72 -8.21
N ALA A 61 6.02 5.94 -7.82
CA ALA A 61 5.93 6.41 -6.44
C ALA A 61 4.49 6.74 -6.05
N GLY A 62 4.12 6.40 -4.81
CA GLY A 62 2.79 6.65 -4.29
C GLY A 62 2.65 6.33 -2.80
N ILE A 63 1.40 6.12 -2.39
CA ILE A 63 1.03 5.79 -1.03
C ILE A 63 0.35 4.43 -1.02
N LEU A 64 0.85 3.55 -0.16
CA LEU A 64 0.22 2.29 0.21
C LEU A 64 -0.77 2.57 1.35
N PHE A 65 -1.99 2.08 1.21
CA PHE A 65 -3.04 2.13 2.21
C PHE A 65 -3.40 0.70 2.62
N VAL A 66 -3.46 0.43 3.91
CA VAL A 66 -3.95 -0.84 4.45
C VAL A 66 -5.20 -0.53 5.27
N THR A 67 -6.33 -1.09 4.88
CA THR A 67 -7.59 -0.99 5.61
C THR A 67 -7.94 -2.33 6.25
N ASN A 68 -9.00 -2.35 7.04
CA ASN A 68 -9.61 -3.58 7.53
C ASN A 68 -10.30 -4.41 6.42
N GLU A 69 -10.46 -3.88 5.19
CA GLU A 69 -11.14 -4.58 4.09
C GLU A 69 -10.23 -4.86 2.88
N ARG A 70 -9.19 -4.05 2.64
CA ARG A 70 -8.31 -4.17 1.46
C ARG A 70 -6.92 -3.57 1.65
N VAL A 71 -6.04 -3.91 0.71
CA VAL A 71 -4.79 -3.17 0.45
C VAL A 71 -4.99 -2.31 -0.80
N GLY A 72 -4.68 -1.02 -0.70
CA GLY A 72 -4.78 -0.07 -1.80
C GLY A 72 -3.45 0.64 -2.07
N PHE A 73 -3.20 1.01 -3.32
CA PHE A 73 -2.10 1.89 -3.70
C PHE A 73 -2.59 2.98 -4.62
N CYS A 74 -2.11 4.21 -4.41
CA CYS A 74 -2.40 5.35 -5.28
C CYS A 74 -1.12 6.12 -5.60
N SER A 75 -0.88 6.40 -6.88
CA SER A 75 0.30 7.15 -7.30
C SER A 75 0.25 8.62 -6.83
N ASP A 76 1.41 9.17 -6.47
CA ASP A 76 1.55 10.57 -6.03
C ASP A 76 1.17 11.54 -7.15
N ARG A 77 1.45 11.15 -8.40
CA ARG A 77 1.20 11.93 -9.62
C ARG A 77 0.49 11.07 -10.64
N SER A 78 -0.21 11.71 -11.57
CA SER A 78 -0.77 10.99 -12.72
C SER A 78 0.33 10.45 -13.61
N VAL A 79 0.13 9.25 -14.13
CA VAL A 79 0.95 8.60 -15.14
C VAL A 79 0.43 9.01 -16.52
N LYS A 80 1.34 9.14 -17.48
CA LYS A 80 1.01 9.36 -18.89
C LYS A 80 1.18 8.05 -19.65
N THR A 81 0.22 7.71 -20.50
CA THR A 81 0.34 6.63 -21.48
C THR A 81 -0.15 7.12 -22.83
N TYR A 82 0.17 6.37 -23.88
CA TYR A 82 -0.32 6.61 -25.22
C TYR A 82 -1.18 5.42 -25.67
N SER A 83 -2.27 5.66 -26.40
CA SER A 83 -2.98 4.59 -27.11
C SER A 83 -2.18 4.14 -28.34
N ALA A 84 -2.60 3.03 -28.94
CA ALA A 84 -2.06 2.57 -30.22
C ALA A 84 -2.22 3.62 -31.35
N ALA A 85 -3.22 4.49 -31.24
CA ALA A 85 -3.47 5.60 -32.17
C ALA A 85 -2.64 6.87 -31.86
N GLY A 86 -1.79 6.85 -30.82
CA GLY A 86 -0.93 7.98 -30.43
C GLY A 86 -1.59 9.01 -29.52
N GLU A 87 -2.83 8.80 -29.10
CA GLU A 87 -3.52 9.72 -28.18
C GLU A 87 -2.93 9.61 -26.77
N MET A 88 -2.65 10.75 -26.12
CA MET A 88 -2.09 10.79 -24.77
C MET A 88 -3.19 10.76 -23.70
N PHE A 89 -3.12 9.78 -22.80
CA PHE A 89 -3.97 9.69 -21.62
C PHE A 89 -3.18 9.96 -20.35
N LYS A 90 -3.76 10.73 -19.44
CA LYS A 90 -3.20 11.00 -18.12
C LYS A 90 -4.17 10.53 -17.05
N PHE A 91 -3.75 9.59 -16.22
CA PHE A 91 -4.60 9.01 -15.17
C PHE A 91 -3.79 8.75 -13.90
N GLN A 92 -4.48 8.68 -12.77
CA GLN A 92 -3.83 8.30 -11.51
C GLN A 92 -3.76 6.77 -11.43
N TYR A 93 -2.56 6.24 -11.22
CA TYR A 93 -2.37 4.79 -11.14
C TYR A 93 -2.87 4.29 -9.79
N LYS A 94 -3.85 3.37 -9.81
CA LYS A 94 -4.52 2.86 -8.62
C LYS A 94 -4.56 1.35 -8.62
N VAL A 95 -4.33 0.76 -7.46
CA VAL A 95 -4.49 -0.68 -7.20
C VAL A 95 -5.35 -0.85 -5.97
N SER A 96 -6.29 -1.79 -5.98
CA SER A 96 -7.16 -2.09 -4.85
C SER A 96 -7.39 -3.60 -4.80
N ILE A 97 -6.86 -4.26 -3.79
CA ILE A 97 -6.92 -5.72 -3.62
C ILE A 97 -7.65 -6.03 -2.31
N PRO A 98 -8.87 -6.57 -2.35
CA PRO A 98 -9.59 -7.01 -1.15
C PRO A 98 -8.79 -8.04 -0.37
N LEU A 99 -8.82 -7.97 0.97
CA LEU A 99 -8.04 -8.89 1.81
C LEU A 99 -8.41 -10.36 1.54
N GLY A 100 -9.69 -10.67 1.33
CA GLY A 100 -10.16 -12.01 0.99
C GLY A 100 -9.70 -12.54 -0.37
N LYS A 101 -9.04 -11.71 -1.20
CA LYS A 101 -8.44 -12.10 -2.48
C LYS A 101 -6.92 -12.27 -2.39
N ILE A 102 -6.30 -11.94 -1.25
CA ILE A 102 -4.86 -12.11 -1.03
C ILE A 102 -4.61 -13.54 -0.52
N LYS A 103 -3.94 -14.35 -1.34
CA LYS A 103 -3.58 -15.74 -0.96
C LYS A 103 -2.36 -15.82 -0.05
N GLY A 104 -1.47 -14.82 -0.11
CA GLY A 104 -0.24 -14.77 0.67
C GLY A 104 0.53 -13.50 0.39
N VAL A 105 1.48 -13.19 1.27
CA VAL A 105 2.39 -12.06 1.15
C VAL A 105 3.81 -12.60 1.28
N GLY A 106 4.66 -12.29 0.31
CA GLY A 106 6.07 -12.63 0.33
C GLY A 106 6.91 -11.37 0.50
N GLU A 107 7.81 -11.38 1.46
CA GLU A 107 8.86 -10.36 1.54
C GLU A 107 9.92 -10.68 0.49
N SER A 108 10.32 -9.68 -0.29
CA SER A 108 11.44 -9.80 -1.20
C SER A 108 12.46 -8.72 -0.86
N VAL A 109 13.67 -9.15 -0.52
CA VAL A 109 14.80 -8.24 -0.33
C VAL A 109 15.41 -8.01 -1.70
N ASN A 110 15.44 -6.75 -2.14
CA ASN A 110 16.11 -6.40 -3.38
C ASN A 110 17.63 -6.45 -3.16
N THR A 111 18.26 -7.60 -3.40
CA THR A 111 19.70 -7.81 -3.25
C THR A 111 20.54 -6.94 -4.17
N LYS A 112 19.97 -6.38 -5.26
CA LYS A 112 20.66 -5.49 -6.21
C LYS A 112 20.56 -4.00 -5.85
N ARG A 113 19.69 -3.64 -4.90
CA ARG A 113 19.52 -2.26 -4.43
C ARG A 113 19.25 -2.31 -2.92
N PRO A 114 20.30 -2.41 -2.09
CA PRO A 114 20.15 -2.34 -0.65
C PRO A 114 19.47 -1.03 -0.30
N SER A 115 18.41 -1.07 0.51
CA SER A 115 17.92 0.11 1.18
C SER A 115 19.02 0.57 2.13
N ASN A 116 19.75 1.61 1.76
CA ASN A 116 20.64 2.32 2.67
C ASN A 116 19.71 3.08 3.64
N TYR A 117 19.42 2.47 4.78
CA TYR A 117 18.83 3.17 5.92
C TYR A 117 19.84 4.13 6.51
#